data_AF-W4LQM8-F1
#
_entry.id   AF-W4LQM8-F1
#
_cell.length_a   1.000
_cell.length_b   1.000
_cell.length_c   1.000
_cell.angle_alpha   90.00
_cell.angle_beta   90.00
_cell.angle_gamma   90.00
#
_symmetry.space_group_name_H-M   'P 1'
#
loop_
_entity.id
_entity.type
_entity.pdbx_description
1 polymer ?
#
loop_
_entity_poly.entity_id
_entity_poly.type
_entity_poly.pdbx_seq_one_letter_code
_entity_poly.pdbx_strand_id
1 'polypeptide(L)' 'MCPVECFYDAGSQVVINPDECILCDICVYECPVNWWESDRMAIGLAHELPADKQSFIEFNATQSQSSPRVQWG' A
#
# COMPACT_ATOMS: atom_id res chain seq x y z
N MET A 1 1.60 -12.92 0.44
CA MET A 1 2.90 -12.81 1.13
C MET A 1 3.80 -11.73 0.52
N CYS A 2 4.08 -10.62 1.23
CA CYS A 2 5.04 -9.61 0.77
C CYS A 2 6.48 -9.94 1.24
N PRO A 3 7.49 -9.90 0.34
CA PRO A 3 8.86 -10.30 0.65
C PRO A 3 9.59 -9.37 1.62
N VAL A 4 9.10 -8.15 1.80
CA VAL A 4 9.69 -7.11 2.66
C VAL A 4 8.74 -6.67 3.77
N GLU A 5 7.61 -7.38 3.92
CA GLU A 5 6.61 -7.17 4.99
C GLU A 5 6.14 -5.72 5.16
N CYS A 6 6.03 -4.96 4.06
CA CYS A 6 5.78 -3.51 4.08
C CYS A 6 4.32 -3.09 4.36
N PHE A 7 3.53 -3.91 5.07
CA PHE A 7 2.11 -3.62 5.39
C PHE A 7 1.93 -3.17 6.83
N TYR A 8 1.02 -2.23 7.02
CA TYR A 8 0.75 -1.61 8.32
C TYR A 8 -0.74 -1.41 8.54
N ASP A 9 -1.21 -1.63 9.76
CA ASP A 9 -2.63 -1.48 10.12
C ASP A 9 -2.91 -0.06 10.63
N ALA A 10 -3.51 0.78 9.78
CA ALA A 10 -3.94 2.14 10.11
C ALA A 10 -5.38 2.18 10.69
N GLY A 11 -5.87 1.07 11.25
CA GLY A 11 -7.17 0.95 11.91
C GLY A 11 -8.27 0.51 10.96
N SER A 12 -8.80 1.44 10.15
CA SER A 12 -9.88 1.10 9.19
C SER A 12 -9.36 0.46 7.89
N GLN A 13 -8.06 0.61 7.63
CA GLN A 13 -7.40 0.15 6.41
C GLN A 13 -5.96 -0.30 6.68
N VAL A 14 -5.49 -1.22 5.84
CA VAL A 14 -4.07 -1.55 5.74
C VAL A 14 -3.43 -0.57 4.76
N VAL A 15 -2.24 -0.07 5.10
CA VAL A 15 -1.43 0.81 4.26
C VAL A 15 -0.10 0.13 3.91
N ILE A 16 0.47 0.50 2.77
CA ILE A 16 1.79 0.03 2.30
C ILE A 16 2.82 1.13 2.57
N ASN A 17 3.99 0.80 3.12
CA ASN A 17 5.08 1.76 3.20
C ASN A 17 5.79 1.92 1.83
N PRO A 18 5.75 3.10 1.19
CA PRO A 18 6.44 3.34 -0.08
C PRO A 18 7.94 3.17 -0.03
N ASP A 19 8.56 3.50 1.08
CA ASP A 19 10.02 3.49 1.20
C ASP A 19 10.56 2.07 1.36
N GLU A 20 9.70 1.13 1.78
CA GLU A 20 10.05 -0.29 1.93
C GLU A 20 9.56 -1.15 0.75
N CYS A 21 8.53 -0.71 0.03
CA CYS A 21 7.97 -1.46 -1.09
C CYS A 21 8.98 -1.59 -2.24
N ILE A 22 9.30 -2.83 -2.62
CA ILE A 22 10.26 -3.14 -3.69
C ILE A 22 9.61 -3.41 -5.05
N LEU A 23 8.34 -3.06 -5.22
CA LEU A 23 7.59 -3.24 -6.48
C LEU A 23 7.58 -4.67 -7.00
N CYS A 24 7.30 -5.63 -6.12
CA CYS A 24 7.26 -7.06 -6.48
C CYS A 24 5.91 -7.51 -7.08
N ASP A 25 4.89 -6.65 -7.06
CA ASP A 25 3.53 -6.85 -7.59
C ASP A 25 2.74 -8.08 -7.10
N ILE A 26 3.28 -8.90 -6.19
CA ILE A 26 2.56 -10.06 -5.63
C ILE A 26 1.23 -9.63 -5.00
N CYS A 27 1.25 -8.54 -4.25
CA CYS A 27 0.10 -8.03 -3.54
C CYS A 27 -1.03 -7.59 -4.49
N VAL A 28 -0.70 -7.14 -5.71
CA VAL A 28 -1.67 -6.69 -6.72
C VAL A 28 -2.61 -7.82 -7.14
N TYR A 29 -2.10 -9.05 -7.25
CA TYR A 29 -2.88 -10.22 -7.67
C TYR A 29 -3.73 -10.83 -6.53
N GLU A 30 -3.31 -10.63 -5.28
CA GLU A 30 -4.02 -11.12 -4.09
C GLU A 30 -5.13 -10.16 -3.63
N CYS A 31 -5.10 -8.90 -4.10
CA CYS A 31 -6.11 -7.91 -3.72
C CYS A 31 -7.48 -8.27 -4.36
N PRO A 32 -8.57 -8.38 -3.57
CA PRO A 32 -9.90 -8.71 -4.10
C PRO A 32 -10.54 -7.58 -4.91
N VAL A 33 -9.90 -6.40 -4.97
CA VAL A 33 -10.29 -5.25 -5.77
C VAL A 33 -9.11 -4.87 -6.66
N ASN A 34 -9.37 -4.15 -7.76
CA ASN A 34 -8.29 -3.60 -8.57
C ASN A 34 -7.39 -2.73 -7.69
N TRP A 35 -6.06 -2.94 -7.76
CA TRP A 35 -5.09 -2.30 -6.88
C TRP A 35 -5.12 -0.76 -6.90
N TRP A 36 -5.54 -0.16 -8.02
CA TRP A 36 -5.72 1.28 -8.21
C TRP A 36 -7.10 1.79 -7.76
N GLU A 37 -8.09 0.90 -7.59
CA GLU A 37 -9.38 1.21 -6.95
C GLU A 37 -9.30 1.08 -5.43
N SER A 38 -8.31 0.34 -4.94
CA SER A 38 -8.03 0.12 -3.54
C SER A 38 -7.34 1.33 -2.91
N ASP A 39 -8.07 2.12 -2.13
CA ASP A 39 -7.49 3.11 -1.22
C ASP A 39 -6.46 2.49 -0.23
N ARG A 40 -6.38 1.14 -0.17
CA ARG A 40 -5.48 0.34 0.67
C ARG A 40 -4.12 0.04 0.00
N MET A 41 -3.96 0.23 -1.31
CA MET A 41 -2.79 -0.28 -2.06
C MET A 41 -2.25 0.65 -3.13
N ALA A 42 -2.35 1.95 -2.92
CA ALA A 42 -1.91 2.97 -3.86
C ALA A 42 -0.39 3.03 -4.12
N ILE A 43 0.41 2.04 -3.71
CA ILE A 43 1.87 2.16 -3.78
C ILE A 43 2.52 0.89 -4.33
N GLY A 44 2.54 0.87 -5.65
CA GLY A 44 3.60 0.26 -6.44
C GLY A 44 4.03 1.18 -7.58
N LEU A 45 3.11 2.01 -8.08
CA LEU A 45 3.36 2.80 -9.28
C LEU A 45 2.72 4.17 -9.06
N ALA A 46 3.34 5.01 -8.24
CA ALA A 46 2.90 6.38 -7.99
C ALA A 46 2.56 7.15 -9.29
N HIS A 47 3.26 6.81 -10.39
CA HIS A 47 3.08 7.38 -11.72
C HIS A 47 1.91 6.79 -12.52
N GLU A 48 1.36 5.63 -12.10
CA GLU A 48 0.21 4.97 -12.71
C GLU A 48 -1.10 5.24 -11.96
N LEU A 49 -1.01 5.89 -10.79
CA LEU A 49 -2.21 6.33 -10.09
C LEU A 49 -2.95 7.40 -10.89
N PRO A 50 -4.29 7.33 -10.95
CA PRO A 50 -5.12 8.45 -11.36
C PRO A 50 -4.79 9.72 -10.57
N ALA A 51 -4.95 10.89 -11.21
CA ALA A 51 -4.57 12.18 -10.62
C ALA A 51 -5.27 12.46 -9.27
N ASP A 52 -6.51 11.99 -9.10
CA ASP A 52 -7.30 12.11 -7.87
C ASP A 52 -6.85 11.15 -6.76
N LYS A 53 -5.98 10.19 -7.07
CA LYS A 53 -5.46 9.18 -6.13
C LYS A 53 -4.02 9.46 -5.67
N GLN A 54 -3.34 10.48 -6.21
CA GLN A 54 -1.94 10.76 -5.87
C GLN A 54 -1.70 11.10 -4.39
N SER A 55 -2.70 11.69 -3.70
CA SER A 55 -2.59 12.02 -2.28
C SER A 55 -2.43 10.78 -1.38
N PHE A 56 -2.80 9.58 -1.86
CA PHE A 56 -2.62 8.36 -1.09
C PHE A 56 -1.16 7.96 -0.90
N ILE A 57 -0.25 8.45 -1.75
CA ILE A 57 1.19 8.20 -1.59
C ILE A 57 1.67 8.80 -0.26
N GLU A 58 1.38 10.08 -0.04
CA GLU A 58 1.77 10.80 1.18
C GLU A 58 1.04 10.26 2.41
N PHE A 59 -0.26 9.93 2.26
CA PHE A 59 -1.03 9.33 3.35
C PHE A 59 -0.42 8.01 3.82
N ASN A 60 -0.11 7.09 2.91
CA ASN A 60 0.47 5.80 3.24
C ASN A 60 1.90 5.93 3.80
N ALA A 61 2.72 6.84 3.24
CA ALA A 61 4.02 7.18 3.80
C ALA A 61 3.89 7.65 5.25
N THR A 62 2.93 8.52 5.54
CA THR A 62 2.70 9.04 6.89
C THR A 62 2.17 7.97 7.84
N GLN A 63 1.14 7.23 7.44
CA GLN A 63 0.48 6.26 8.32
C GLN A 63 1.35 5.06 8.63
N SER A 64 2.15 4.58 7.68
CA SER A 64 3.06 3.44 7.92
C SER A 64 4.13 3.73 8.98
N GLN A 65 4.51 4.99 9.17
CA GLN A 65 5.48 5.38 10.21
C GLN A 65 4.91 5.33 11.63
N SER A 66 3.58 5.47 11.78
CA SER A 66 2.90 5.50 13.08
C SER A 66 2.00 4.30 13.36
N SER A 67 1.89 3.37 12.41
CA SER A 67 1.00 2.20 12.51
C SER A 67 1.77 0.92 12.84
N PRO A 68 1.15 -0.07 13.47
CA PRO A 68 1.76 -1.39 13.66
C PRO A 68 1.93 -2.12 12.32
N ARG A 69 3.09 -2.76 12.12
CA ARG A 69 3.34 -3.65 10.98
C ARG A 69 2.46 -4.90 11.09
N VAL A 70 1.92 -5.35 9.96
CA VAL A 70 1.13 -6.58 9.87
C VAL A 70 1.63 -7.49 8.76
N GLN A 71 1.53 -8.80 8.97
CA GLN A 71 1.71 -9.75 7.89
C GLN A 71 0.40 -9.87 7.12
N TRP A 72 0.40 -9.37 5.89
CA TRP A 72 -0.68 -9.64 4.96
C TRP A 72 -0.40 -10.98 4.26
N GLY A 73 -1.39 -11.87 4.30
CA GLY A 73 -1.31 -13.28 3.87
C GLY A 73 -0.60 -13.47 2.53
#